data_AF-A0A535X8S6-F1
#
_entry.id   AF-A0A535X8S6-F1
#
_cell.length_a   1.000
_cell.length_b   1.000
_cell.length_c   1.000
_cell.angle_alpha   90.00
_cell.angle_beta   90.00
_cell.angle_gamma   90.00
#
_symmetry.space_group_name_H-M   'P 1'
#
loop_
_entity.id
_entity.type
_entity.pdbx_description
1 polymer ?
#
loop_
_entity_poly.entity_id
_entity_poly.type
_entity_poly.pdbx_seq_one_letter_code
_entity_poly.pdbx_strand_id
1 'polypeptide(L)'
;AEMDMSVSEGSLWQKIFSARGFTAVSHLFVMDWASVIRDVVGGLLIAGALAAWVPETFWKVFFLSDEPRLAFFWGPLVGPIVSVVSFVCSIGNVPLAAVLWNNGISFGGVISFIFADLIILPILSIKRKYYGTGVTVFLFATFYAAMALAGLLVELLFGALGLIPHERNALVIEPSLSWNYTTVLNFLFLALAGVLLFRAWRTGGFAMLGMMNPKDATTRAETAHHH
;
A
#
# COMPACT_ATOMS: atom_id res chain seq x y z
N ALA A 1 6.78 -21.82 21.99
CA ALA A 1 7.90 -22.30 21.16
C ALA A 1 7.39 -22.45 19.73
N GLU A 2 8.27 -22.36 18.74
CA GLU A 2 8.09 -22.91 17.36
C GLU A 2 7.25 -22.10 16.35
N MET A 3 7.80 -20.95 15.93
CA MET A 3 7.84 -20.63 14.49
C MET A 3 9.29 -20.41 14.06
N ASP A 4 10.17 -21.24 14.58
CA ASP A 4 11.59 -21.15 14.31
C ASP A 4 11.94 -22.01 13.08
N MET A 5 11.69 -21.47 11.90
CA MET A 5 12.14 -22.03 10.63
C MET A 5 13.68 -22.00 10.50
N SER A 6 14.39 -21.40 11.46
CA SER A 6 15.85 -21.34 11.46
C SER A 6 16.52 -22.62 11.98
N VAL A 7 15.79 -23.51 12.68
CA VAL A 7 16.36 -24.68 13.40
C VAL A 7 15.97 -26.02 12.74
N SER A 8 16.12 -26.12 11.43
CA SER A 8 16.02 -27.40 10.70
C SER A 8 17.17 -27.50 9.72
N GLU A 9 17.91 -28.62 9.73
CA GLU A 9 18.96 -28.90 8.75
C GLU A 9 18.34 -29.32 7.40
N GLY A 10 18.81 -28.74 6.29
CA GLY A 10 18.33 -29.05 4.92
C GLY A 10 18.37 -27.85 3.95
N SER A 11 18.21 -28.12 2.65
CA SER A 11 18.18 -27.05 1.62
C SER A 11 16.90 -26.20 1.72
N LEU A 12 16.95 -24.94 1.27
CA LEU A 12 15.78 -24.02 1.31
C LEU A 12 14.54 -24.64 0.65
N TRP A 13 14.71 -25.37 -0.45
CA TRP A 13 13.64 -26.06 -1.15
C TRP A 13 13.01 -27.18 -0.32
N GLN A 14 13.83 -27.96 0.40
CA GLN A 14 13.33 -29.00 1.31
C GLN A 14 12.56 -28.39 2.48
N LYS A 15 12.99 -27.24 2.99
CA LYS A 15 12.28 -26.51 4.05
C LYS A 15 10.93 -26.00 3.59
N ILE A 16 10.87 -25.31 2.44
CA ILE A 16 9.64 -24.72 1.89
C ILE A 16 8.62 -25.81 1.53
N PHE A 17 9.06 -26.88 0.87
CA PHE A 17 8.16 -27.98 0.46
C PHE A 17 7.88 -29.01 1.56
N SER A 18 8.51 -28.88 2.74
CA SER A 18 8.19 -29.76 3.87
C SER A 18 6.76 -29.56 4.38
N ALA A 19 6.19 -30.60 5.00
CA ALA A 19 4.87 -30.52 5.61
C ALA A 19 4.77 -29.42 6.70
N ARG A 20 5.86 -29.11 7.40
CA ARG A 20 5.89 -28.02 8.39
C ARG A 20 6.07 -26.66 7.73
N GLY A 21 7.02 -26.53 6.80
CA GLY A 21 7.32 -25.26 6.14
C GLY A 21 6.18 -24.75 5.27
N PHE A 22 5.53 -25.61 4.48
CA PHE A 22 4.39 -25.18 3.68
C PHE A 22 3.19 -24.80 4.58
N THR A 23 3.02 -25.40 5.76
CA THR A 23 2.00 -24.97 6.73
C THR A 23 2.34 -23.59 7.31
N ALA A 24 3.60 -23.34 7.67
CA ALA A 24 4.06 -22.02 8.12
C ALA A 24 3.83 -20.94 7.04
N VAL A 25 4.19 -21.22 5.78
CA VAL A 25 3.93 -20.33 4.63
C VAL A 25 2.43 -20.06 4.47
N SER A 26 1.58 -21.08 4.63
CA SER A 26 0.14 -20.89 4.54
C SER A 26 -0.42 -20.01 5.66
N HIS A 27 0.12 -20.11 6.89
CA HIS A 27 -0.32 -19.28 8.01
C HIS A 27 0.14 -17.83 7.86
N LEU A 28 1.41 -17.62 7.47
CA LEU A 28 1.94 -16.29 7.16
C LEU A 28 1.12 -15.62 6.05
N PHE A 29 0.85 -16.34 4.96
CA PHE A 29 0.04 -15.82 3.85
C PHE A 29 -1.33 -15.30 4.31
N VAL A 30 -2.06 -16.08 5.11
CA VAL A 30 -3.38 -15.68 5.60
C VAL A 30 -3.28 -14.51 6.59
N MET A 31 -2.27 -14.51 7.46
CA MET A 31 -2.06 -13.43 8.43
C MET A 31 -1.70 -12.11 7.74
N ASP A 32 -0.80 -12.13 6.77
CA ASP A 32 -0.43 -10.95 5.98
C ASP A 32 -1.66 -10.39 5.26
N TRP A 33 -2.44 -11.24 4.58
CA TRP A 33 -3.69 -10.82 3.93
C TRP A 33 -4.71 -10.25 4.93
N ALA A 34 -4.90 -10.89 6.08
CA ALA A 34 -5.83 -10.42 7.10
C ALA A 34 -5.42 -9.05 7.69
N SER A 35 -4.12 -8.79 7.80
CA SER A 35 -3.61 -7.51 8.28
C SER A 35 -3.83 -6.37 7.29
N VAL A 36 -3.69 -6.65 5.99
CA VAL A 36 -3.68 -5.64 4.93
C VAL A 36 -5.07 -5.36 4.34
N ILE A 37 -5.98 -6.34 4.35
CA ILE A 37 -7.26 -6.24 3.60
C ILE A 37 -8.12 -5.05 4.04
N ARG A 38 -8.12 -4.69 5.33
CA ARG A 38 -8.91 -3.55 5.84
C ARG A 38 -8.41 -2.23 5.27
N ASP A 39 -7.09 -2.06 5.20
CA ASP A 39 -6.46 -0.86 4.68
C ASP A 39 -6.66 -0.75 3.16
N VAL A 40 -6.60 -1.88 2.45
CA VAL A 40 -6.88 -1.95 1.00
C VAL A 40 -8.33 -1.59 0.70
N VAL A 41 -9.29 -2.22 1.39
CA VAL A 41 -10.72 -1.94 1.19
C VAL A 41 -11.03 -0.50 1.55
N GLY A 42 -10.51 0.01 2.67
CA GLY A 42 -10.66 1.40 3.07
C GLY A 42 -10.11 2.37 2.02
N GLY A 43 -8.88 2.15 1.55
CA GLY A 43 -8.24 2.96 0.52
C GLY A 43 -9.01 2.96 -0.80
N LEU A 44 -9.48 1.78 -1.25
CA LEU A 44 -10.25 1.66 -2.49
C LEU A 44 -11.63 2.34 -2.40
N LEU A 45 -12.32 2.20 -1.26
CA LEU A 45 -13.61 2.86 -1.03
C LEU A 45 -13.47 4.39 -1.02
N ILE A 46 -12.44 4.91 -0.32
CA ILE A 46 -12.17 6.36 -0.29
C ILE A 46 -11.78 6.86 -1.68
N ALA A 47 -10.90 6.16 -2.38
CA ALA A 47 -10.48 6.53 -3.74
C ALA A 47 -11.67 6.53 -4.72
N GLY A 48 -12.52 5.50 -4.67
CA GLY A 48 -13.74 5.42 -5.49
C GLY A 48 -14.76 6.51 -5.15
N ALA A 49 -14.96 6.80 -3.85
CA ALA A 49 -15.85 7.87 -3.41
C ALA A 49 -15.36 9.25 -3.87
N LEU A 50 -14.06 9.54 -3.76
CA LEU A 50 -13.46 10.77 -4.27
C LEU A 50 -13.58 10.87 -5.80
N ALA A 51 -13.34 9.77 -6.52
CA ALA A 51 -13.50 9.73 -7.97
C ALA A 51 -14.95 9.97 -8.42
N ALA A 52 -15.93 9.50 -7.66
CA ALA A 52 -17.35 9.66 -7.99
C ALA A 52 -17.94 11.01 -7.56
N TRP A 53 -17.48 11.59 -6.45
CA TRP A 53 -18.08 12.80 -5.87
C TRP A 53 -17.35 14.09 -6.21
N VAL A 54 -16.05 14.06 -6.49
CA VAL A 54 -15.28 15.26 -6.82
C VAL A 54 -15.24 15.46 -8.33
N PRO A 55 -15.82 16.55 -8.87
CA PRO A 55 -15.82 16.79 -10.31
C PRO A 55 -14.41 16.92 -10.88
N GLU A 56 -14.20 16.42 -12.10
CA GLU A 56 -12.91 16.56 -12.80
C GLU A 56 -12.42 18.01 -12.90
N THR A 57 -13.35 18.97 -13.03
CA THR A 57 -13.01 20.40 -13.11
C THR A 57 -12.30 20.88 -11.84
N PHE A 58 -12.69 20.39 -10.66
CA PHE A 58 -12.02 20.73 -9.42
C PHE A 58 -10.56 20.27 -9.46
N TRP A 59 -10.32 19.02 -9.87
CA TRP A 59 -8.98 18.47 -9.95
C TRP A 59 -8.11 19.16 -11.00
N LYS A 60 -8.66 19.47 -12.18
CA LYS A 60 -7.95 20.20 -13.24
C LYS A 60 -7.50 21.58 -12.78
N VAL A 61 -8.36 22.31 -12.08
CA VAL A 61 -8.02 23.62 -11.48
C VAL A 61 -7.01 23.45 -10.35
N PHE A 62 -7.21 22.46 -9.48
CA PHE A 62 -6.33 22.22 -8.33
C PHE A 62 -4.92 21.79 -8.75
N PHE A 63 -4.78 20.97 -9.79
CA PHE A 63 -3.49 20.51 -10.32
C PHE A 63 -2.93 21.39 -11.44
N LEU A 64 -3.59 22.50 -11.76
CA LEU A 64 -3.18 23.43 -12.82
C LEU A 64 -2.94 22.71 -14.15
N SER A 65 -3.80 21.74 -14.48
CA SER A 65 -3.61 20.83 -15.62
C SER A 65 -3.58 21.55 -16.98
N ASP A 66 -4.13 22.77 -17.06
CA ASP A 66 -4.14 23.61 -18.26
C ASP A 66 -2.78 24.30 -18.53
N GLU A 67 -1.89 24.38 -17.53
CA GLU A 67 -0.55 24.96 -17.66
C GLU A 67 0.55 23.91 -17.38
N PRO A 68 1.05 23.21 -18.43
CA PRO A 68 2.01 22.12 -18.27
C PRO A 68 3.28 22.49 -17.50
N ARG A 69 3.72 23.76 -17.61
CA ARG A 69 4.91 24.25 -16.90
C ARG A 69 4.68 24.45 -15.41
N LEU A 70 3.47 24.85 -15.00
CA LEU A 70 3.12 25.00 -13.59
C LEU A 70 2.81 23.65 -12.96
N ALA A 71 2.07 22.79 -13.67
CA ALA A 71 1.76 21.43 -13.23
C ALA A 71 3.04 20.61 -12.93
N PHE A 72 4.10 20.82 -13.73
CA PHE A 72 5.41 20.18 -13.55
C PHE A 72 6.05 20.44 -12.17
N PHE A 73 5.93 21.66 -11.64
CA PHE A 73 6.48 22.01 -10.31
C PHE A 73 5.45 21.79 -9.20
N TRP A 74 4.17 22.03 -9.50
CA TRP A 74 3.09 21.99 -8.54
C TRP A 74 2.73 20.56 -8.13
N GLY A 75 2.66 19.63 -9.08
CA GLY A 75 2.33 18.23 -8.83
C GLY A 75 3.27 17.57 -7.80
N PRO A 76 4.60 17.57 -8.01
CA PRO A 76 5.56 16.96 -7.09
C PRO A 76 5.55 17.57 -5.68
N LEU A 77 5.22 18.86 -5.56
CA LEU A 77 5.15 19.57 -4.28
C LEU A 77 3.84 19.30 -3.52
N VAL A 78 2.72 19.23 -4.23
CA VAL A 78 1.39 19.02 -3.64
C VAL A 78 1.12 17.55 -3.37
N GLY A 79 1.67 16.64 -4.17
CA GLY A 79 1.52 15.19 -3.98
C GLY A 79 1.77 14.75 -2.54
N PRO A 80 2.91 15.07 -1.91
CA PRO A 80 3.16 14.65 -0.54
C PRO A 80 2.19 15.25 0.48
N ILE A 81 1.68 16.47 0.24
CA ILE A 81 0.67 17.11 1.10
C ILE A 81 -0.65 16.34 1.03
N VAL A 82 -1.10 16.01 -0.19
CA VAL A 82 -2.34 15.25 -0.41
C VAL A 82 -2.24 13.89 0.25
N SER A 83 -1.08 13.22 0.18
CA SER A 83 -0.84 11.93 0.85
C SER A 83 -0.98 12.03 2.38
N VAL A 84 -0.37 13.04 3.00
CA VAL A 84 -0.45 13.29 4.45
C VAL A 84 -1.91 13.51 4.88
N VAL A 85 -2.67 14.29 4.12
CA VAL A 85 -4.08 14.63 4.42
C VAL A 85 -5.03 13.46 4.15
N SER A 86 -4.73 12.62 3.17
CA SER A 86 -5.61 11.50 2.80
C SER A 86 -5.54 10.33 3.79
N PHE A 87 -4.57 10.33 4.71
CA PHE A 87 -4.37 9.27 5.72
C PHE A 87 -4.27 7.85 5.15
N VAL A 88 -4.01 7.71 3.86
CA VAL A 88 -3.91 6.39 3.23
C VAL A 88 -2.46 5.94 3.35
N CYS A 89 -2.23 4.86 4.10
CA CYS A 89 -0.92 4.27 4.27
C CYS A 89 -0.78 3.00 3.43
N SER A 90 0.47 2.66 3.08
CA SER A 90 0.83 1.42 2.41
C SER A 90 0.13 1.23 1.05
N ILE A 91 -0.56 0.09 0.85
CA ILE A 91 -1.11 -0.35 -0.44
C ILE A 91 -2.28 0.53 -0.91
N GLY A 92 -3.03 1.14 0.01
CA GLY A 92 -4.16 2.00 -0.35
C GLY A 92 -3.75 3.27 -1.10
N ASN A 93 -2.49 3.71 -0.98
CA ASN A 93 -2.00 4.92 -1.62
C ASN A 93 -1.95 4.75 -3.15
N VAL A 94 -1.77 3.53 -3.66
CA VAL A 94 -1.68 3.26 -5.10
C VAL A 94 -3.02 3.47 -5.84
N PRO A 95 -4.16 2.92 -5.39
CA PRO A 95 -5.47 3.25 -5.97
C PRO A 95 -5.78 4.75 -5.98
N LEU A 96 -5.47 5.47 -4.90
CA LEU A 96 -5.70 6.91 -4.83
C LEU A 96 -4.77 7.66 -5.81
N ALA A 97 -3.52 7.25 -5.92
CA ALA A 97 -2.58 7.80 -6.90
C ALA A 97 -3.10 7.61 -8.33
N ALA A 98 -3.68 6.44 -8.63
CA ALA A 98 -4.31 6.18 -9.91
C ALA A 98 -5.50 7.13 -10.16
N VAL A 99 -6.38 7.34 -9.17
CA VAL A 99 -7.47 8.33 -9.29
C VAL A 99 -6.91 9.73 -9.57
N LEU A 100 -5.89 10.18 -8.83
CA LEU A 100 -5.28 11.49 -9.04
C LEU A 100 -4.62 11.62 -10.42
N TRP A 101 -3.97 10.56 -10.92
CA TRP A 101 -3.39 10.47 -12.27
C TRP A 101 -4.44 10.67 -13.36
N ASN A 102 -5.57 9.96 -13.27
CA ASN A 102 -6.69 10.12 -14.21
C ASN A 102 -7.27 11.56 -14.12
N ASN A 103 -7.19 12.18 -12.95
CA ASN A 103 -7.72 13.51 -12.68
C ASN A 103 -6.73 14.68 -12.91
N GLY A 104 -5.54 14.41 -13.46
CA GLY A 104 -4.65 15.44 -13.99
C GLY A 104 -3.48 15.88 -13.09
N ILE A 105 -3.15 15.14 -12.04
CA ILE A 105 -1.86 15.32 -11.35
C ILE A 105 -0.70 15.00 -12.31
N SER A 106 0.43 15.69 -12.17
CA SER A 106 1.63 15.43 -12.96
C SER A 106 2.26 14.07 -12.63
N PHE A 107 3.11 13.55 -13.53
CA PHE A 107 3.72 12.23 -13.33
C PHE A 107 4.64 12.22 -12.10
N GLY A 108 5.45 13.27 -11.94
CA GLY A 108 6.25 13.45 -10.74
C GLY A 108 5.40 13.63 -9.48
N GLY A 109 4.21 14.21 -9.60
CA GLY A 109 3.23 14.33 -8.53
C GLY A 109 2.68 12.99 -8.06
N VAL A 110 2.39 12.06 -8.98
CA VAL A 110 2.03 10.67 -8.62
C VAL A 110 3.16 10.01 -7.85
N ILE A 111 4.39 10.14 -8.35
CA ILE A 111 5.57 9.51 -7.76
C ILE A 111 5.86 10.07 -6.37
N SER A 112 5.83 11.39 -6.19
CA SER A 112 6.03 12.02 -4.88
C SER A 112 4.90 11.71 -3.91
N PHE A 113 3.65 11.62 -4.38
CA PHE A 113 2.50 11.18 -3.60
C PHE A 113 2.64 9.74 -3.10
N ILE A 114 3.11 8.81 -3.94
CA ILE A 114 3.35 7.42 -3.54
C ILE A 114 4.43 7.36 -2.46
N PHE A 115 5.56 8.05 -2.66
CA PHE A 115 6.66 8.08 -1.68
C PHE A 115 6.33 8.80 -0.37
N ALA A 116 5.28 9.61 -0.34
CA ALA A 116 4.89 10.35 0.86
C ALA A 116 4.19 9.50 1.92
N ASP A 117 3.96 8.21 1.68
CA ASP A 117 3.46 7.29 2.70
C ASP A 117 4.40 7.19 3.94
N LEU A 118 5.67 7.56 3.82
CA LEU A 118 6.64 7.67 4.92
C LEU A 118 6.39 8.86 5.89
N ILE A 119 5.56 9.85 5.52
CA ILE A 119 5.29 11.07 6.30
C ILE A 119 3.83 11.20 6.76
N ILE A 120 3.06 10.11 6.76
CA ILE A 120 1.68 10.13 7.27
C ILE A 120 1.58 10.44 8.77
N LEU A 121 0.43 10.98 9.18
CA LEU A 121 0.19 11.45 10.55
C LEU A 121 0.37 10.37 11.65
N PRO A 122 -0.05 9.10 11.49
CA PRO A 122 0.23 8.07 12.48
C PRO A 122 1.73 7.80 12.68
N ILE A 123 2.49 7.75 11.58
CA ILE A 123 3.95 7.53 11.62
C ILE A 123 4.66 8.74 12.23
N LEU A 124 4.23 9.96 11.91
CA LEU A 124 4.76 11.16 12.55
C LEU A 124 4.43 11.21 14.05
N SER A 125 3.27 10.73 14.48
CA SER A 125 2.92 10.62 15.90
C SER A 125 3.85 9.66 16.65
N ILE A 126 4.17 8.52 16.02
CA ILE A 126 5.18 7.58 16.53
C ILE A 126 6.54 8.26 16.58
N LYS A 127 7.03 8.84 15.47
CA LYS A 127 8.33 9.55 15.42
C LYS A 127 8.42 10.65 16.47
N ARG A 128 7.33 11.38 16.72
CA ARG A 128 7.23 12.41 17.77
C ARG A 128 7.36 11.84 19.16
N LYS A 129 6.73 10.69 19.42
CA LYS A 129 6.82 10.00 20.72
C LYS A 129 8.23 9.43 20.96
N TYR A 130 8.91 8.95 19.92
CA TYR A 130 10.23 8.33 20.02
C TYR A 130 11.40 9.34 20.02
N TYR A 131 11.37 10.34 19.13
CA TYR A 131 12.48 11.27 18.88
C TYR A 131 12.21 12.71 19.38
N GLY A 132 11.01 12.99 19.86
CA GLY A 132 10.58 14.34 20.23
C GLY A 132 10.17 15.21 19.04
N THR A 133 9.54 16.34 19.35
CA THR A 133 8.91 17.21 18.33
C THR A 133 9.93 17.86 17.39
N GLY A 134 11.09 18.31 17.90
CA GLY A 134 12.10 18.99 17.10
C GLY A 134 12.69 18.10 15.99
N VAL A 135 13.10 16.88 16.35
CA VAL A 135 13.61 15.89 15.38
C VAL A 135 12.53 15.46 14.39
N THR A 136 11.27 15.36 14.85
CA THR A 136 10.16 14.98 13.97
C THR A 136 9.89 16.03 12.90
N VAL A 137 9.95 17.32 13.22
CA VAL A 137 9.81 18.40 12.23
C VAL A 137 10.97 18.38 11.24
N PHE A 138 12.20 18.16 11.73
CA PHE A 138 13.37 18.01 10.85
C PHE A 138 13.24 16.82 9.89
N LEU A 139 12.82 15.65 10.39
CA LEU A 139 12.58 14.46 9.58
C LEU A 139 11.44 14.68 8.57
N PHE A 140 10.36 15.33 8.99
CA PHE A 140 9.24 15.68 8.12
C PHE A 140 9.70 16.58 6.96
N ALA A 141 10.39 17.67 7.27
CA ALA A 141 10.87 18.61 6.26
C ALA A 141 11.88 17.97 5.30
N THR A 142 12.82 17.18 5.83
CA THR A 142 13.84 16.51 5.02
C THR A 142 13.23 15.45 4.11
N PHE A 143 12.32 14.62 4.62
CA PHE A 143 11.63 13.62 3.81
C PHE A 143 10.71 14.26 2.77
N TYR A 144 9.97 15.30 3.15
CA TYR A 144 9.14 16.05 2.23
C TYR A 144 9.96 16.62 1.06
N ALA A 145 11.08 17.28 1.37
CA ALA A 145 11.97 17.84 0.36
C ALA A 145 12.55 16.74 -0.54
N ALA A 146 13.00 15.62 0.03
CA ALA A 146 13.53 14.49 -0.74
C ALA A 146 12.48 13.90 -1.69
N MET A 147 11.23 13.74 -1.25
CA MET A 147 10.14 13.18 -2.07
C MET A 147 9.72 14.13 -3.18
N ALA A 148 9.58 15.43 -2.88
CA ALA A 148 9.26 16.44 -3.89
C ALA A 148 10.37 16.54 -4.95
N LEU A 149 11.64 16.55 -4.52
CA LEU A 149 12.78 16.54 -5.43
C LEU A 149 12.85 15.24 -6.24
N ALA A 150 12.60 14.09 -5.64
CA ALA A 150 12.56 12.82 -6.35
C ALA A 150 11.46 12.81 -7.43
N GLY A 151 10.24 13.27 -7.10
CA GLY A 151 9.15 13.42 -8.06
C GLY A 151 9.52 14.34 -9.21
N LEU A 152 10.11 15.50 -8.91
CA LEU A 152 10.54 16.47 -9.92
C LEU A 152 11.67 15.92 -10.81
N LEU A 153 12.65 15.23 -10.24
CA LEU A 153 13.72 14.58 -10.99
C LEU A 153 13.18 13.49 -11.90
N VAL A 154 12.25 12.66 -11.42
CA VAL A 154 11.60 11.62 -12.23
C VAL A 154 10.81 12.26 -13.36
N GLU A 155 10.06 13.32 -13.10
CA GLU A 155 9.31 14.04 -14.13
C GLU A 155 10.23 14.67 -15.18
N LEU A 156 11.36 15.26 -14.76
CA LEU A 156 12.34 15.84 -15.67
C LEU A 156 13.00 14.77 -16.54
N LEU A 157 13.47 13.68 -15.94
CA LEU A 157 14.17 12.60 -16.65
C LEU A 157 13.23 11.89 -17.63
N PHE A 158 12.03 11.53 -17.18
CA PHE A 158 11.05 10.84 -18.02
C PHE A 158 10.47 11.78 -19.07
N GLY A 159 10.30 13.06 -18.76
CA GLY A 159 9.91 14.08 -19.72
C GLY A 159 10.96 14.27 -20.81
N ALA A 160 12.25 14.36 -20.45
CA ALA A 160 13.35 14.47 -21.40
C ALA A 160 13.50 13.24 -22.30
N LEU A 161 13.21 12.05 -21.75
CA LEU A 161 13.25 10.78 -22.50
C LEU A 161 11.96 10.49 -23.27
N GLY A 162 10.91 11.31 -23.13
CA GLY A 162 9.59 11.05 -23.74
C GLY A 162 8.89 9.80 -23.19
N LEU A 163 9.30 9.31 -22.01
CA LEU A 163 8.80 8.09 -21.37
C LEU A 163 7.61 8.36 -20.44
N ILE A 164 7.08 9.59 -20.42
CA ILE A 164 5.88 9.90 -19.64
C ILE A 164 4.70 9.09 -20.24
N PRO A 165 4.03 8.23 -19.45
CA PRO A 165 2.86 7.51 -19.94
C PRO A 165 1.80 8.49 -20.44
N HIS A 166 1.35 8.34 -21.68
CA HIS A 166 0.31 9.20 -22.28
C HIS A 166 -1.11 8.70 -21.94
N GLU A 167 -1.23 7.42 -21.56
CA GLU A 167 -2.48 6.79 -21.14
C GLU A 167 -2.85 7.25 -19.73
N ARG A 168 -3.82 8.18 -19.66
CA ARG A 168 -4.40 8.65 -18.40
C ARG A 168 -5.70 7.94 -18.04
N ASN A 169 -6.15 6.96 -18.82
CA ASN A 169 -7.45 6.25 -18.65
C ASN A 169 -7.30 4.86 -18.02
N ALA A 170 -6.50 4.72 -16.95
CA ALA A 170 -6.29 3.42 -16.31
C ALA A 170 -7.51 2.93 -15.47
N LEU A 171 -8.54 3.76 -15.30
CA LEU A 171 -9.76 3.42 -14.56
C LEU A 171 -10.87 2.79 -15.40
N VAL A 172 -10.78 2.84 -16.73
CA VAL A 172 -11.64 2.03 -17.60
C VAL A 172 -10.87 0.78 -17.98
N ILE A 173 -10.67 -0.10 -17.01
CA ILE A 173 -10.42 -1.50 -17.31
C ILE A 173 -11.71 -1.99 -17.98
N GLU A 174 -11.83 -1.82 -19.29
CA GLU A 174 -12.63 -2.74 -20.09
C GLU A 174 -11.95 -4.09 -19.84
N PRO A 175 -12.52 -5.00 -19.04
CA PRO A 175 -11.92 -6.28 -18.76
C PRO A 175 -12.17 -7.11 -20.02
N SER A 176 -11.42 -6.84 -21.07
CA SER A 176 -11.32 -7.78 -22.17
C SER A 176 -10.60 -8.99 -21.60
N LEU A 177 -11.35 -10.08 -21.42
CA LEU A 177 -10.81 -11.37 -21.02
C LEU A 177 -9.98 -11.91 -22.18
N SER A 178 -8.80 -11.32 -22.36
CA SER A 178 -7.84 -11.75 -23.36
C SER A 178 -7.10 -12.97 -22.82
N TRP A 179 -6.98 -14.00 -23.64
CA TRP A 179 -6.15 -15.16 -23.33
C TRP A 179 -4.68 -14.79 -23.53
N ASN A 180 -4.14 -14.00 -22.60
CA ASN A 180 -2.76 -13.55 -22.60
C ASN A 180 -1.99 -14.16 -21.42
N TYR A 181 -0.67 -13.96 -21.36
CA TYR A 181 0.19 -14.45 -20.29
C TYR A 181 -0.29 -13.98 -18.90
N THR A 182 -0.86 -12.78 -18.80
CA THR A 182 -1.46 -12.25 -17.56
C THR A 182 -2.59 -13.15 -17.05
N THR A 183 -3.44 -13.67 -17.95
CA THR A 183 -4.57 -14.54 -17.59
C THR A 183 -4.08 -15.90 -17.08
N VAL A 184 -3.09 -16.51 -17.76
CA VAL A 184 -2.46 -17.76 -17.30
C VAL A 184 -1.81 -17.57 -15.93
N LEU A 185 -1.08 -16.47 -15.77
CA LEU A 185 -0.40 -16.14 -14.53
C LEU A 185 -1.40 -15.89 -13.39
N ASN A 186 -2.51 -15.21 -13.66
CA ASN A 186 -3.60 -15.02 -12.71
C ASN A 186 -4.18 -16.37 -12.25
N PHE A 187 -4.47 -17.29 -13.18
CA PHE A 187 -4.97 -18.62 -12.80
C PHE A 187 -3.97 -19.41 -11.95
N LEU A 188 -2.68 -19.37 -12.29
CA LEU A 188 -1.64 -20.03 -11.49
C LEU A 188 -1.54 -19.47 -10.07
N PHE A 189 -1.52 -18.14 -9.92
CA PHE A 189 -1.49 -17.50 -8.60
C PHE A 189 -2.76 -17.74 -7.81
N LEU A 190 -3.92 -17.76 -8.46
CA LEU A 190 -5.21 -17.99 -7.81
C LEU A 190 -5.35 -19.45 -7.37
N ALA A 191 -4.86 -20.40 -8.16
CA ALA A 191 -4.74 -21.80 -7.77
C ALA A 191 -3.80 -21.97 -6.56
N LEU A 192 -2.61 -21.34 -6.60
CA LEU A 192 -1.66 -21.37 -5.48
C LEU A 192 -2.27 -20.77 -4.20
N ALA A 193 -2.90 -19.61 -4.30
CA ALA A 193 -3.61 -18.97 -3.19
C ALA A 193 -4.71 -19.90 -2.63
N GLY A 194 -5.48 -20.54 -3.51
CA GLY A 194 -6.50 -21.53 -3.12
C GLY A 194 -5.93 -22.71 -2.33
N VAL A 195 -4.79 -23.26 -2.77
CA VAL A 195 -4.09 -24.35 -2.05
C VAL A 195 -3.60 -23.89 -0.68
N LEU A 196 -3.01 -22.69 -0.59
CA LEU A 196 -2.54 -22.13 0.68
C LEU A 196 -3.69 -21.87 1.64
N LEU A 197 -4.79 -21.28 1.16
CA LEU A 197 -6.00 -21.04 1.95
C LEU A 197 -6.63 -22.35 2.46
N PHE A 198 -6.77 -23.34 1.57
CA PHE A 198 -7.30 -24.65 1.94
C PHE A 198 -6.46 -25.33 3.01
N ARG A 199 -5.12 -25.24 2.89
CA ARG A 199 -4.22 -25.80 3.89
C ARG A 199 -4.26 -25.02 5.21
N ALA A 200 -4.30 -23.70 5.17
CA ALA A 200 -4.43 -22.87 6.37
C ALA A 200 -5.74 -23.20 7.11
N TRP A 201 -6.83 -23.44 6.38
CA TRP A 201 -8.09 -23.91 6.95
C TRP A 201 -7.97 -25.29 7.60
N ARG A 202 -7.38 -26.26 6.90
CA ARG A 202 -7.13 -27.63 7.42
C ARG A 202 -6.22 -27.67 8.64
N THR A 203 -5.31 -26.70 8.79
CA THR A 203 -4.27 -26.69 9.84
C THR A 203 -4.54 -25.68 10.96
N GLY A 204 -5.72 -25.05 10.98
CA GLY A 204 -6.13 -24.13 12.04
C GLY A 204 -5.55 -22.72 11.96
N GLY A 205 -4.99 -22.31 10.82
CA GLY A 205 -4.42 -20.97 10.62
C GLY A 205 -5.43 -19.83 10.86
N PHE A 206 -6.71 -20.03 10.53
CA PHE A 206 -7.77 -19.06 10.83
C PHE A 206 -8.14 -19.00 12.31
N ALA A 207 -8.01 -20.10 13.06
CA ALA A 207 -8.23 -20.11 14.50
C ALA A 207 -7.15 -19.31 15.24
N MET A 208 -5.91 -19.33 14.71
CA MET A 208 -4.81 -18.51 15.21
C MET A 208 -5.10 -17.00 15.08
N LEU A 209 -5.72 -16.57 13.98
CA LEU A 209 -6.12 -15.17 13.79
C LEU A 209 -7.18 -14.72 14.79
N GLY A 210 -8.13 -15.60 15.14
CA GLY A 210 -9.12 -15.32 16.20
C GLY A 210 -8.45 -15.01 17.53
N MET A 211 -7.43 -15.79 17.91
CA MET A 211 -6.69 -15.62 19.17
C MET A 211 -5.78 -14.37 19.20
N MET A 212 -5.48 -13.76 18.05
CA MET A 212 -4.68 -12.53 17.95
C MET A 212 -5.52 -11.24 18.01
N ASN A 213 -6.84 -11.34 18.06
CA ASN A 213 -7.71 -10.17 18.15
C ASN A 213 -7.65 -9.58 19.58
N PRO A 214 -7.24 -8.32 19.77
CA PRO A 214 -7.01 -7.73 21.10
C PRO A 214 -8.24 -7.69 22.03
N LYS A 215 -9.46 -7.91 21.50
CA LYS A 215 -10.68 -8.02 22.32
C LYS A 215 -10.64 -9.19 23.30
N ASP A 216 -9.90 -10.25 22.99
CA ASP A 216 -9.76 -11.42 23.86
C ASP A 216 -8.60 -11.26 24.86
N ALA A 217 -7.64 -10.38 24.57
CA ALA A 217 -6.52 -10.06 25.47
C ALA A 217 -6.97 -9.19 26.66
N THR A 218 -7.90 -8.25 26.44
CA THR A 218 -8.50 -7.45 27.51
C THR A 218 -9.36 -8.29 28.46
N THR A 219 -10.13 -9.23 27.94
CA THR A 219 -10.99 -10.13 28.74
C THR A 219 -10.16 -11.06 29.63
N ARG A 220 -8.96 -11.47 29.17
CA ARG A 220 -8.04 -12.35 29.91
C ARG A 220 -7.21 -11.61 30.96
N ALA A 221 -6.91 -10.33 30.74
CA ALA A 221 -6.25 -9.47 31.73
C ALA A 221 -7.19 -9.14 32.91
N GLU A 222 -8.48 -8.94 32.65
CA GLU A 222 -9.46 -8.71 33.73
C GLU A 222 -9.72 -9.96 34.57
N THR A 223 -9.69 -11.16 33.99
CA THR A 223 -9.87 -12.42 34.75
C THR A 223 -8.63 -12.84 35.56
N ALA A 224 -7.43 -12.39 35.16
CA ALA A 224 -6.20 -12.68 35.90
C ALA A 224 -5.97 -11.78 37.14
N HIS A 225 -6.70 -10.66 37.25
CA HIS A 225 -6.63 -9.76 38.41
C HIS A 225 -7.67 -10.04 39.50
N HIS A 226 -8.53 -11.05 39.31
CA HIS A 226 -9.61 -11.43 40.23
C HIS A 226 -9.39 -12.76 40.97
N HIS A 227 -8.16 -13.28 41.01
CA HIS A 227 -7.77 -14.41 41.85
C HIS A 227 -6.54 -14.12 42.70
#